data_AF-A0AAW7CPA1-F1
#
_entry.id   AF-A0AAW7CPA1-F1
#
_cell.length_a   1.000
_cell.length_b   1.000
_cell.length_c   1.000
_cell.angle_alpha   90.00
_cell.angle_beta   90.00
_cell.angle_gamma   90.00
#
_symmetry.space_group_name_H-M   'P 1'
#
loop_
_entity.id
_entity.type
_entity.pdbx_description
1 polymer ?
#
loop_
_entity_poly.entity_id
_entity_poly.type
_entity_poly.pdbx_seq_one_letter_code
_entity_poly.pdbx_strand_id
1 'polypeptide(L)'
;MTINDLKATNDRYIADERRKAIIERAEVKANVYESAKRLFQLAEDSDYVKRSDGYIDVILTGCNINVFLNLTKDSGLFKNCGNKIYQHMFCNKLLMHEKLNHMGGVNFARIILS
;
A
#
# COMPACT_ATOMS: atom_id res chain seq x y z
N MET A 1 -1.22 -18.04 -44.70
CA MET A 1 -1.88 -17.57 -43.47
C MET A 1 -3.34 -17.31 -43.79
N THR A 2 -4.24 -18.06 -43.14
CA THR A 2 -5.68 -18.00 -43.38
C THR A 2 -6.37 -17.07 -42.37
N ILE A 3 -7.63 -16.71 -42.63
CA ILE A 3 -8.46 -15.95 -41.68
C ILE A 3 -8.57 -16.68 -40.33
N ASN A 4 -8.59 -18.02 -40.34
CA ASN A 4 -8.64 -18.82 -39.12
C ASN A 4 -7.32 -18.72 -38.32
N ASP A 5 -6.17 -18.68 -39.01
CA ASP A 5 -4.85 -18.50 -38.37
C ASP A 5 -4.73 -17.12 -37.72
N LEU A 6 -5.26 -16.07 -38.36
CA LEU A 6 -5.30 -14.70 -37.83
C LEU A 6 -6.18 -14.60 -36.58
N LYS A 7 -7.38 -15.21 -36.60
CA LYS A 7 -8.27 -15.27 -35.42
C LYS A 7 -7.61 -15.98 -34.25
N ALA A 8 -7.03 -17.17 -34.50
CA ALA A 8 -6.36 -17.93 -33.45
C ALA A 8 -5.18 -17.17 -32.82
N THR A 9 -4.44 -16.39 -33.62
CA THR A 9 -3.36 -15.53 -33.13
C THR A 9 -3.89 -14.38 -32.26
N ASN A 10 -4.95 -13.72 -32.72
CA ASN A 10 -5.60 -12.63 -31.97
C ASN A 10 -6.19 -13.11 -30.64
N ASP A 11 -6.84 -14.28 -30.62
CA ASP A 11 -7.43 -14.84 -29.40
C ASP A 11 -6.36 -15.20 -28.36
N ARG A 12 -5.21 -15.74 -28.82
CA ARG A 12 -4.05 -15.99 -27.95
C ARG A 12 -3.49 -14.69 -27.37
N TYR A 13 -3.33 -13.65 -28.19
CA TYR A 13 -2.87 -12.35 -27.73
C TYR A 13 -3.80 -11.76 -26.65
N ILE A 14 -5.11 -11.79 -26.86
CA ILE A 14 -6.09 -11.34 -25.87
C ILE A 14 -6.01 -12.16 -24.57
N ALA A 15 -5.83 -13.48 -24.68
CA ALA A 15 -5.70 -14.34 -23.51
C ALA A 15 -4.42 -14.03 -22.71
N ASP A 16 -3.30 -13.76 -23.39
CA ASP A 16 -2.03 -13.41 -22.75
C ASP A 16 -2.10 -12.04 -22.06
N GLU A 17 -2.71 -11.03 -22.70
CA GLU A 17 -2.93 -9.72 -22.09
C GLU A 17 -3.82 -9.81 -20.85
N ARG A 18 -4.87 -10.65 -20.88
CA ARG A 18 -5.69 -10.93 -19.69
C ARG A 18 -4.90 -11.59 -18.57
N ARG A 19 -4.03 -12.56 -18.90
CA ARG A 19 -3.16 -13.22 -17.90
C ARG A 19 -2.19 -12.23 -17.26
N LYS A 20 -1.53 -11.38 -18.06
CA LYS A 20 -0.63 -10.33 -17.55
C LYS A 20 -1.35 -9.41 -16.57
N ALA A 21 -2.55 -8.93 -16.93
CA ALA A 21 -3.33 -8.07 -16.05
C ALA A 21 -3.75 -8.75 -14.74
N ILE A 22 -4.01 -10.07 -14.76
CA ILE A 22 -4.30 -10.84 -13.54
C ILE A 22 -3.07 -10.93 -12.65
N ILE A 23 -1.91 -11.22 -13.23
CA ILE A 23 -0.63 -11.32 -12.51
C ILE A 23 -0.26 -9.97 -11.89
N GLU A 24 -0.32 -8.88 -12.66
CA GLU A 24 -0.03 -7.52 -12.17
C GLU A 24 -0.92 -7.14 -10.98
N ARG A 25 -2.23 -7.43 -11.05
CA ARG A 25 -3.14 -7.20 -9.91
C ARG A 25 -2.79 -8.05 -8.70
N ALA A 26 -2.36 -9.29 -8.90
CA ALA A 26 -1.94 -10.17 -7.81
C ALA A 26 -0.66 -9.67 -7.15
N GLU A 27 0.31 -9.17 -7.93
CA GLU A 27 1.55 -8.57 -7.44
C GLU A 27 1.28 -7.30 -6.64
N VAL A 28 0.42 -6.39 -7.13
CA VAL A 28 -0.01 -5.20 -6.37
C VAL A 28 -0.60 -5.62 -5.03
N LYS A 29 -1.51 -6.60 -5.02
CA LYS A 29 -2.14 -7.08 -3.79
C LYS A 29 -1.11 -7.70 -2.83
N ALA A 30 -0.16 -8.47 -3.33
CA ALA A 30 0.92 -9.05 -2.51
C ALA A 30 1.79 -7.96 -1.88
N ASN A 31 2.18 -6.94 -2.65
CA ASN A 31 2.94 -5.80 -2.17
C ASN A 31 2.21 -5.04 -1.06
N VAL A 32 0.90 -4.83 -1.22
CA VAL A 32 0.05 -4.21 -0.19
C VAL A 32 0.04 -5.03 1.10
N TYR A 33 -0.10 -6.35 1.02
CA TYR A 33 -0.06 -7.21 2.20
C TYR A 33 1.30 -7.21 2.90
N GLU A 34 2.40 -7.30 2.16
CA GLU A 34 3.74 -7.23 2.75
C GLU A 34 3.98 -5.88 3.44
N SER A 35 3.46 -4.80 2.86
CA SER A 35 3.55 -3.46 3.45
C SER A 35 2.73 -3.34 4.73
N ALA A 36 1.52 -3.90 4.76
CA ALA A 36 0.69 -3.95 5.96
C ALA A 36 1.32 -4.82 7.05
N LYS A 37 1.84 -6.00 6.69
CA LYS A 37 2.56 -6.88 7.59
C LYS A 37 3.76 -6.17 8.22
N ARG A 38 4.57 -5.47 7.41
CA ARG A 38 5.70 -4.70 7.90
C ARG A 38 5.26 -3.60 8.87
N LEU A 39 4.14 -2.94 8.61
CA LEU A 39 3.60 -1.93 9.51
C LEU A 39 3.26 -2.52 10.88
N PHE A 40 2.58 -3.66 10.93
CA PHE A 40 2.22 -4.32 12.19
C PHE A 40 3.45 -4.83 12.95
N GLN A 41 4.46 -5.36 12.25
CA GLN A 41 5.75 -5.71 12.86
C GLN A 41 6.41 -4.50 13.53
N LEU A 42 6.39 -3.34 12.88
CA LEU A 42 6.92 -2.12 13.49
C LEU A 42 6.06 -1.64 14.67
N ALA A 43 4.75 -1.91 14.67
CA ALA A 43 3.86 -1.57 15.79
C ALA A 43 4.12 -2.43 17.05
N GLU A 44 4.73 -3.60 16.89
CA GLU A 44 5.16 -4.47 17.99
C GLU A 44 6.54 -4.06 18.54
N ASP A 45 7.37 -3.40 17.74
CA ASP A 45 8.71 -2.96 18.12
C ASP A 45 8.67 -1.64 18.91
N SER A 46 9.21 -1.64 20.14
CA SER A 46 9.23 -0.45 20.99
C SER A 46 10.02 0.72 20.41
N ASP A 47 11.03 0.44 19.58
CA ASP A 47 11.92 1.47 19.04
C ASP A 47 11.25 2.29 17.94
N TYR A 48 10.22 1.71 17.31
CA TYR A 48 9.46 2.33 16.22
C TYR A 48 8.11 2.84 16.67
N VAL A 49 7.81 2.87 17.98
CA VAL A 49 6.47 3.20 18.47
C VAL A 49 6.49 4.30 19.52
N LYS A 50 5.67 5.33 19.28
CA LYS A 50 5.29 6.31 20.31
C LYS A 50 3.86 6.04 20.75
N ARG A 51 3.69 5.74 22.03
CA ARG A 51 2.38 5.45 22.64
C ARG A 51 1.84 6.70 23.34
N SER A 52 0.53 6.90 23.26
CA SER A 52 -0.22 7.94 23.97
C SER A 52 -1.60 7.39 24.33
N ASP A 53 -2.29 8.06 25.27
CA ASP A 53 -3.52 7.54 25.89
C ASP A 53 -4.71 7.30 24.92
N GLY A 54 -4.62 7.71 23.65
CA GLY A 54 -5.65 7.44 22.65
C GLY A 54 -5.13 6.95 21.30
N TYR A 55 -3.82 6.82 21.12
CA TYR A 55 -3.24 6.41 19.84
C TYR A 55 -1.83 5.84 19.95
N ILE A 56 -1.45 5.10 18.92
CA ILE A 56 -0.11 4.57 18.69
C ILE A 56 0.41 5.17 17.39
N ASP A 57 1.55 5.86 17.44
CA ASP A 57 2.27 6.31 16.26
C ASP A 57 3.40 5.34 15.94
N VAL A 58 3.28 4.64 14.81
CA VAL A 58 4.29 3.75 14.25
C VAL A 58 5.19 4.57 13.33
N ILE A 59 6.42 4.80 13.76
CA ILE A 59 7.44 5.60 13.07
C ILE A 59 7.95 4.82 11.86
N LEU A 60 7.77 5.38 10.67
CA LEU A 60 8.22 4.76 9.41
C LEU A 60 9.58 5.31 8.94
N THR A 61 10.04 6.41 9.54
CA THR A 61 11.34 7.02 9.23
C THR A 61 12.47 6.08 9.64
N GLY A 62 13.39 5.78 8.72
CA GLY A 62 14.49 4.82 8.93
C GLY A 62 14.24 3.43 8.34
N CYS A 63 13.02 3.12 7.90
CA CYS A 63 12.72 1.96 7.06
C CYS A 63 12.71 2.35 5.57
N ASN A 64 12.83 1.35 4.67
CA ASN A 64 12.61 1.57 3.25
C ASN A 64 11.17 2.02 3.01
N ILE A 65 11.01 3.34 2.85
CA ILE A 65 9.69 3.97 2.87
C ILE A 65 8.84 3.65 1.63
N ASN A 66 9.50 3.20 0.56
CA ASN A 66 8.82 2.77 -0.67
C ASN A 66 7.91 1.57 -0.43
N VAL A 67 8.17 0.77 0.61
CA VAL A 67 7.27 -0.31 1.02
C VAL A 67 5.91 0.27 1.38
N PHE A 68 5.86 1.32 2.19
CA PHE A 68 4.60 1.88 2.67
C PHE A 68 3.84 2.72 1.63
N LEU A 69 4.49 3.12 0.53
CA LEU A 69 3.83 3.78 -0.59
C LEU A 69 2.79 2.87 -1.28
N ASN A 70 3.01 1.56 -1.26
CA ASN A 70 2.05 0.60 -1.82
C ASN A 70 0.72 0.64 -1.08
N LEU A 71 0.72 1.01 0.21
CA LEU A 71 -0.51 1.16 0.98
C LEU A 71 -1.35 2.34 0.49
N THR A 72 -0.73 3.45 0.09
CA THR A 72 -1.46 4.69 -0.25
C THR A 72 -1.71 4.90 -1.74
N LYS A 73 -0.85 4.42 -2.65
CA LYS A 73 -0.93 4.75 -4.08
C LYS A 73 -1.75 3.78 -4.93
N ASP A 74 -1.69 2.48 -4.65
CA ASP A 74 -2.21 1.46 -5.59
C ASP A 74 -3.20 0.47 -4.96
N SER A 75 -3.41 0.53 -3.64
CA SER A 75 -4.22 -0.46 -2.93
C SER A 75 -5.74 -0.22 -3.04
N GLY A 76 -6.17 1.04 -3.25
CA GLY A 76 -7.56 1.46 -3.07
C GLY A 76 -8.08 1.34 -1.63
N LEU A 77 -7.23 0.93 -0.67
CA LEU A 77 -7.59 0.74 0.73
C LEU A 77 -7.51 2.02 1.54
N PHE A 78 -6.83 3.05 1.03
CA PHE A 78 -6.70 4.33 1.70
C PHE A 78 -7.29 5.45 0.84
N LYS A 79 -8.11 6.31 1.44
CA LYS A 79 -8.52 7.57 0.82
C LYS A 79 -7.56 8.69 1.23
N ASN A 80 -7.24 9.55 0.28
CA ASN A 80 -6.51 10.79 0.56
C ASN A 80 -7.48 11.81 1.20
N CYS A 81 -7.20 12.21 2.42
CA CYS A 81 -7.97 13.20 3.20
C CYS A 81 -7.43 14.64 3.05
N GLY A 82 -6.45 14.87 2.17
CA GLY A 82 -5.73 16.13 2.04
C GLY A 82 -4.53 16.21 2.99
N ASN A 83 -3.68 17.22 2.79
CA ASN A 83 -2.47 17.46 3.61
C ASN A 83 -1.53 16.24 3.74
N LYS A 84 -1.54 15.36 2.74
CA LYS A 84 -0.79 14.09 2.72
C LYS A 84 -1.16 13.17 3.89
N ILE A 85 -2.43 13.18 4.28
CA ILE A 85 -3.02 12.27 5.24
C ILE A 85 -3.89 11.28 4.47
N TYR A 86 -3.69 10.01 4.73
CA TYR A 86 -4.41 8.92 4.12
C TYR A 86 -5.14 8.12 5.20
N GLN A 87 -6.43 7.87 5.03
CA GLN A 87 -7.24 7.11 6.00
C GLN A 87 -7.66 5.78 5.39
N HIS A 88 -7.50 4.70 6.14
CA HIS A 88 -7.94 3.38 5.69
C HIS A 88 -9.47 3.34 5.58
N MET A 89 -9.97 2.90 4.43
CA MET A 89 -11.37 2.94 4.02
C MET A 89 -12.28 2.10 4.92
N PHE A 90 -11.79 0.94 5.37
CA PHE A 90 -12.55 0.01 6.21
C PHE A 90 -12.18 0.10 7.70
N CYS A 91 -11.09 0.81 8.02
CA CYS A 91 -10.56 0.94 9.38
C CYS A 91 -10.23 2.41 9.59
N ASN A 92 -11.26 3.22 9.85
CA ASN A 92 -11.12 4.67 10.01
C ASN A 92 -10.15 5.08 11.13
N LYS A 93 -9.80 4.15 12.03
CA LYS A 93 -8.82 4.30 13.10
C LYS A 93 -7.35 4.24 12.63
N LEU A 94 -7.10 3.80 11.39
CA LEU A 94 -5.77 3.74 10.81
C LEU A 94 -5.56 4.92 9.84
N LEU A 95 -4.57 5.75 10.16
CA LEU A 95 -4.17 6.91 9.40
C LEU A 95 -2.70 6.78 9.01
N MET A 96 -2.35 7.19 7.80
CA MET A 96 -0.97 7.29 7.32
C MET A 96 -0.65 8.75 7.03
N HIS A 97 0.45 9.23 7.63
CA HIS A 97 0.95 10.58 7.42
C HIS A 97 2.16 10.52 6.48
N GLU A 98 1.97 11.00 5.26
CA GLU A 98 2.92 10.89 4.15
C GLU A 98 3.66 12.23 3.94
N LYS A 99 4.60 12.61 4.81
CA LYS A 99 5.48 13.78 4.59
C LYS A 99 6.80 13.39 3.91
N LEU A 100 6.71 12.63 2.82
CA LEU A 100 7.80 11.85 2.23
C LEU A 100 8.99 12.60 1.58
N ASN A 101 8.95 13.93 1.46
CA ASN A 101 9.96 14.68 0.69
C ASN A 101 10.86 15.59 1.51
N HIS A 102 10.91 15.45 2.84
CA HIS A 102 11.77 16.31 3.66
C HIS A 102 12.70 15.45 4.51
N MET A 103 14.01 15.72 4.48
CA MET A 103 14.87 15.33 5.60
C MET A 103 14.24 15.93 6.88
N GLY A 104 13.92 15.08 7.86
CA GLY A 104 13.16 15.49 9.05
C GLY A 104 11.62 15.51 8.88
N GLY A 105 11.09 15.00 7.76
CA GLY A 105 9.65 14.78 7.56
C GLY A 105 9.12 13.66 8.44
N VAL A 106 8.04 13.93 9.16
CA VAL A 106 7.40 12.95 10.07
C VAL A 106 6.57 11.98 9.23
N ASN A 107 7.11 10.78 8.98
CA ASN A 107 6.38 9.68 8.35
C ASN A 107 6.00 8.65 9.42
N PHE A 108 4.71 8.54 9.71
CA PHE A 108 4.20 7.60 10.68
C PHE A 108 2.82 7.11 10.27
N ALA A 109 2.46 5.92 10.71
CA ALA A 109 1.08 5.49 10.73
C ALA A 109 0.52 5.66 12.14
N ARG A 110 -0.66 6.25 12.26
CA ARG A 110 -1.37 6.39 13.52
C ARG A 110 -2.49 5.36 13.61
N ILE A 111 -2.50 4.63 14.71
CA ILE A 111 -3.56 3.71 15.08
C ILE A 111 -4.31 4.32 16.26
N ILE A 112 -5.57 4.70 16.06
CA ILE A 112 -6.45 5.23 17.11
C ILE A 112 -7.00 4.05 17.93
N LEU A 113 -6.94 4.15 19.26
CA LEU A 113 -7.31 3.07 20.17
C LEU A 113 -8.77 3.13 20.66
N SER A 114 -9.44 4.27 20.52
CA SER A 114 -10.84 4.52 20.89
C SER A 114 -11.81 4.02 19.83
#